data_AF-A0A847NJC2-F1
#
_entry.id   AF-A0A847NJC2-F1
#
_cell.length_a   1.000
_cell.length_b   1.000
_cell.length_c   1.000
_cell.angle_alpha   90.00
_cell.angle_beta   90.00
_cell.angle_gamma   90.00
#
_symmetry.space_group_name_H-M   'P 1'
#
loop_
_entity.id
_entity.type
_entity.pdbx_description
1 polymer ?
#
loop_
_entity_poly.entity_id
_entity_poly.type
_entity_poly.pdbx_seq_one_letter_code
_entity_poly.pdbx_strand_id
1 'polypeptide(L)'
;MKLKGKLLLFSIIICIACVLSISAINYTLSIVKLKEVENQRVELQAQGTAQEMDKWLELQKNVLDTTLDGIMYNDDHGADYMVGLMTELTSKYPDNLYYIGYSNKDHYFPIGNDVPGDYDPTSRPWYIGAMATDDFYITEPYIDAITGDMVITISKQFTTKSYKKGVIATDIFITYL
;
A
#
# COMPACT_ATOMS: atom_id res chain seq x y z
N MET A 1 -73.00 -21.58 -18.00
CA MET A 1 -72.20 -20.82 -18.98
C MET A 1 -72.19 -21.55 -20.32
N LYS A 2 -72.38 -20.85 -21.45
CA LYS A 2 -72.31 -21.42 -22.81
C LYS A 2 -70.87 -21.91 -23.12
N LEU A 3 -70.73 -23.00 -23.89
CA LEU A 3 -69.45 -23.67 -24.21
C LEU A 3 -68.33 -22.71 -24.65
N LYS A 4 -68.69 -21.69 -25.45
CA LYS A 4 -67.78 -20.63 -25.93
C LYS A 4 -67.09 -19.86 -24.80
N GLY A 5 -67.80 -19.57 -23.70
CA GLY A 5 -67.24 -18.83 -22.57
C GLY A 5 -66.20 -19.63 -21.78
N LYS A 6 -66.34 -20.96 -21.72
CA LYS A 6 -65.35 -21.84 -21.07
C LYS A 6 -64.05 -21.92 -21.87
N LEU A 7 -64.16 -22.05 -23.19
CA LEU A 7 -63.01 -22.07 -24.11
C LEU A 7 -62.21 -20.76 -24.04
N LEU A 8 -62.89 -19.62 -24.05
CA LEU A 8 -62.27 -18.30 -24.03
C LEU A 8 -61.50 -18.05 -22.72
N LEU A 9 -62.05 -18.50 -21.59
CA LEU A 9 -61.44 -18.39 -20.27
C LEU A 9 -60.19 -19.27 -20.13
N PHE A 10 -60.21 -20.49 -20.70
CA PHE A 10 -59.06 -21.39 -20.71
C PHE A 10 -57.88 -20.82 -21.52
N SER A 11 -58.16 -20.24 -22.70
CA SER A 11 -57.12 -19.59 -23.51
C SER A 11 -56.48 -18.40 -22.81
N ILE A 12 -57.27 -17.58 -22.08
CA ILE A 12 -56.75 -16.44 -21.30
C ILE A 12 -55.80 -16.95 -20.20
N ILE A 13 -56.19 -17.99 -19.46
CA ILE A 13 -55.35 -18.56 -18.39
C ILE A 13 -54.02 -19.06 -18.95
N ILE A 14 -54.03 -19.74 -20.10
CA ILE A 14 -52.81 -20.22 -20.76
C ILE A 14 -51.91 -19.03 -21.15
N CYS A 15 -52.47 -17.99 -21.78
CA CYS A 15 -51.70 -16.81 -22.15
C CYS A 15 -51.07 -16.14 -20.93
N ILE A 16 -51.81 -16.00 -19.83
CA ILE A 16 -51.29 -15.45 -18.58
C ILE A 16 -50.17 -16.34 -18.01
N ALA A 17 -50.35 -17.65 -17.97
CA ALA A 17 -49.35 -18.59 -17.48
C ALA A 17 -48.05 -18.54 -18.30
N CYS A 18 -48.15 -18.44 -19.63
CA CYS A 18 -47.00 -18.28 -20.51
C CYS A 18 -46.25 -16.97 -20.24
N VAL A 19 -46.97 -15.85 -20.11
CA VAL A 19 -46.38 -14.54 -19.81
C VAL A 19 -45.67 -14.55 -18.46
N LEU A 20 -46.29 -15.11 -17.42
CA LEU A 20 -45.69 -15.23 -16.10
C LEU A 20 -44.43 -16.11 -16.11
N SER A 21 -44.47 -17.22 -16.85
CA SER A 21 -43.32 -18.14 -16.96
C SER A 21 -42.13 -17.46 -17.63
N ILE A 22 -42.36 -16.79 -18.77
CA ILE A 22 -41.32 -16.04 -19.48
C ILE A 22 -40.77 -14.90 -18.61
N SER A 23 -41.65 -14.17 -17.92
CA SER A 23 -41.27 -13.10 -17.01
C SER A 23 -40.37 -13.61 -15.88
N ALA A 24 -40.71 -14.73 -15.25
CA ALA A 24 -39.91 -15.32 -14.17
C ALA A 24 -38.52 -15.78 -14.66
N ILE A 25 -38.45 -16.41 -15.84
CA ILE A 25 -37.18 -16.82 -16.47
C ILE A 25 -36.32 -15.58 -16.77
N ASN A 26 -36.90 -14.58 -17.43
CA ASN A 26 -36.20 -13.34 -17.77
C ASN A 26 -35.72 -12.58 -16.54
N TYR A 27 -36.52 -12.54 -15.48
CA TYR A 27 -36.15 -11.91 -14.22
C TYR A 27 -34.97 -12.64 -13.58
N THR A 28 -35.01 -13.98 -13.55
CA THR A 28 -33.93 -14.80 -12.98
C THR A 28 -32.62 -14.63 -13.77
N LEU A 29 -32.69 -14.71 -15.10
CA LEU A 29 -31.54 -14.49 -15.99
C LEU A 29 -30.96 -13.08 -15.84
N SER A 30 -31.83 -12.07 -15.74
CA SER A 30 -31.41 -10.68 -15.53
C SER A 30 -30.67 -10.52 -14.20
N ILE A 31 -31.18 -11.11 -13.11
CA ILE A 31 -30.51 -11.02 -11.80
C ILE A 31 -29.17 -11.75 -11.80
N VAL A 32 -29.06 -12.91 -12.45
CA VAL A 32 -27.78 -13.63 -12.58
C VAL A 32 -26.77 -12.80 -13.36
N LYS A 33 -27.17 -12.26 -14.51
CA LYS A 33 -26.29 -11.44 -15.35
C LYS A 33 -25.90 -10.13 -14.67
N LEU A 34 -26.83 -9.51 -13.94
CA LEU A 34 -26.55 -8.29 -13.18
C LEU A 34 -25.53 -8.56 -12.07
N LYS A 35 -25.69 -9.66 -11.32
CA LYS A 35 -24.71 -10.07 -10.30
C LYS A 35 -23.33 -10.32 -10.89
N GLU A 36 -23.26 -10.99 -12.03
CA GLU A 36 -21.99 -11.25 -12.72
C GLU A 36 -21.28 -9.94 -13.10
N VAL A 37 -21.99 -9.01 -13.72
CA VAL A 37 -21.44 -7.71 -14.12
C VAL A 37 -20.99 -6.89 -12.91
N GLU A 38 -21.76 -6.88 -11.83
CA GLU A 38 -21.38 -6.17 -10.60
C GLU A 38 -20.16 -6.80 -9.93
N ASN A 39 -20.07 -8.14 -9.87
CA ASN A 39 -18.89 -8.82 -9.33
C ASN A 39 -17.64 -8.52 -10.17
N GLN A 40 -17.74 -8.59 -11.50
CA GLN A 40 -16.64 -8.22 -12.39
C GLN A 40 -16.22 -6.77 -12.22
N ARG A 41 -17.18 -5.86 -12.00
CA ARG A 41 -16.89 -4.45 -11.76
C ARG A 41 -16.13 -4.24 -10.45
N VAL A 42 -16.55 -4.90 -9.38
CA VAL A 42 -15.86 -4.85 -8.08
C VAL A 42 -14.44 -5.41 -8.20
N GLU A 43 -14.28 -6.51 -8.93
CA GLU A 43 -12.96 -7.11 -9.17
C GLU A 43 -12.05 -6.17 -9.97
N LEU A 44 -12.54 -5.61 -11.08
CA LEU A 44 -11.78 -4.65 -11.90
C LEU A 44 -11.43 -3.38 -11.11
N GLN A 45 -12.34 -2.90 -10.25
CA GLN A 45 -12.06 -1.76 -9.39
C GLN A 45 -10.98 -2.09 -8.36
N ALA A 46 -11.07 -3.25 -7.70
CA ALA A 46 -10.04 -3.71 -6.76
C ALA A 46 -8.68 -3.87 -7.43
N GLN A 47 -8.63 -4.45 -8.64
CA GLN A 47 -7.40 -4.56 -9.44
C GLN A 47 -6.86 -3.18 -9.83
N GLY A 48 -7.72 -2.24 -10.21
CA GLY A 48 -7.33 -0.87 -10.53
C GLY A 48 -6.70 -0.17 -9.33
N THR A 49 -7.34 -0.23 -8.17
CA THR A 49 -6.79 0.33 -6.93
C THR A 49 -5.48 -0.34 -6.52
N ALA A 50 -5.36 -1.66 -6.64
CA ALA A 50 -4.11 -2.37 -6.35
C ALA A 50 -2.96 -1.89 -7.27
N GLN A 51 -3.22 -1.72 -8.57
CA GLN A 51 -2.22 -1.19 -9.51
C GLN A 51 -1.81 0.26 -9.19
N GLU A 52 -2.72 1.08 -8.68
CA GLU A 52 -2.40 2.43 -8.22
C GLU A 52 -1.51 2.40 -6.97
N MET A 53 -1.81 1.53 -6.01
CA MET A 53 -0.98 1.33 -4.82
C MET A 53 0.41 0.80 -5.18
N ASP A 54 0.51 -0.16 -6.11
CA ASP A 54 1.79 -0.70 -6.58
C ASP A 54 2.67 0.40 -7.19
N LYS A 55 2.09 1.25 -8.05
CA LYS A 55 2.79 2.39 -8.64
C LYS A 55 3.22 3.39 -7.58
N TRP A 56 2.37 3.68 -6.62
CA TRP A 56 2.69 4.59 -5.52
C TRP A 56 3.84 4.04 -4.66
N LEU A 57 3.80 2.75 -4.29
CA LEU A 57 4.90 2.08 -3.58
C LEU A 57 6.20 2.09 -4.38
N GLU A 58 6.13 1.86 -5.69
CA GLU A 58 7.29 1.93 -6.59
C GLU A 58 7.92 3.32 -6.59
N LEU A 59 7.11 4.39 -6.58
CA LEU A 59 7.62 5.76 -6.44
C LEU A 59 8.37 5.95 -5.12
N GLN A 60 7.84 5.46 -3.99
CA GLN A 60 8.51 5.56 -2.69
C GLN A 60 9.85 4.80 -2.68
N LYS A 61 9.86 3.59 -3.23
CA LYS A 61 11.08 2.77 -3.39
C LYS A 61 12.12 3.50 -4.25
N ASN A 62 11.71 4.07 -5.38
CA ASN A 62 12.60 4.80 -6.28
C ASN A 62 13.22 6.04 -5.62
N VAL A 63 12.47 6.76 -4.78
CA VAL A 63 13.00 7.90 -4.02
C VAL A 63 14.08 7.42 -3.04
N LEU A 64 13.84 6.35 -2.30
CA LEU A 64 14.85 5.75 -1.41
C LEU A 64 16.07 5.25 -2.19
N ASP A 65 15.88 4.57 -3.32
CA ASP A 65 16.98 4.01 -4.13
C ASP A 65 17.87 5.10 -4.69
N THR A 66 17.26 6.13 -5.29
CA THR A 66 17.99 7.25 -5.89
C THR A 66 18.74 8.04 -4.81
N THR A 67 18.13 8.20 -3.63
CA THR A 67 18.79 8.83 -2.48
C THR A 67 20.00 7.99 -2.03
N LEU A 68 19.82 6.67 -1.93
CA LEU A 68 20.89 5.76 -1.56
C LEU A 68 22.05 5.79 -2.57
N ASP A 69 21.76 5.80 -3.87
CA ASP A 69 22.77 5.95 -4.92
C ASP A 69 23.57 7.25 -4.76
N GLY A 70 22.90 8.35 -4.44
CA GLY A 70 23.54 9.64 -4.14
C GLY A 70 24.45 9.57 -2.91
N ILE A 71 24.00 8.91 -1.85
CA ILE A 71 24.80 8.67 -0.64
C ILE A 71 26.04 7.83 -0.98
N MET A 72 25.87 6.73 -1.73
CA MET A 72 26.97 5.83 -2.10
C MET A 72 27.97 6.46 -3.07
N TYR A 73 27.50 7.37 -3.92
CA TYR A 73 28.35 8.14 -4.82
C TYR A 73 29.22 9.13 -4.03
N ASN A 74 28.60 9.95 -3.17
CA ASN A 74 29.28 10.96 -2.37
C ASN A 74 30.17 10.34 -1.28
N ASP A 75 29.75 9.20 -0.70
CA ASP A 75 30.43 8.47 0.40
C ASP A 75 30.75 9.34 1.62
N ASP A 76 30.03 10.46 1.78
CA ASP A 76 29.99 11.24 3.01
C ASP A 76 28.90 10.66 3.91
N HIS A 77 29.30 10.19 5.09
CA HIS A 77 28.41 9.64 6.11
C HIS A 77 28.49 10.45 7.41
N GLY A 78 28.98 11.68 7.34
CA GLY A 78 29.05 12.60 8.46
C GLY A 78 27.67 13.01 8.96
N ALA A 79 27.56 13.27 10.27
CA ALA A 79 26.29 13.57 10.93
C ALA A 79 25.57 14.77 10.30
N ASP A 80 26.28 15.88 10.08
CA ASP A 80 25.69 17.11 9.53
C ASP A 80 25.14 16.90 8.11
N TYR A 81 25.90 16.18 7.27
CA TYR A 81 25.47 15.87 5.91
C TYR A 81 24.26 14.93 5.90
N MET A 82 24.28 13.86 6.69
CA MET A 82 23.17 12.91 6.77
C MET A 82 21.90 13.54 7.35
N VAL A 83 22.00 14.30 8.44
CA VAL A 83 20.85 15.02 9.04
C VAL A 83 20.29 16.04 8.04
N GLY A 84 21.17 16.79 7.37
CA GLY A 84 20.77 17.75 6.34
C GLY A 84 20.02 17.07 5.19
N LEU A 85 20.54 15.95 4.69
CA LEU A 85 19.93 15.19 3.60
C LEU A 85 18.56 14.62 3.98
N MET A 86 18.44 14.00 5.16
CA MET A 86 17.16 13.48 5.65
C MET A 86 16.14 14.60 5.84
N THR A 87 16.59 15.75 6.34
CA THR A 87 15.74 16.96 6.48
C THR A 87 15.25 17.48 5.15
N GLU A 88 16.12 17.58 4.15
CA GLU A 88 15.74 18.01 2.80
C GLU A 88 14.73 17.04 2.18
N LEU A 89 14.97 15.74 2.31
CA LEU A 89 14.12 14.71 1.73
C LEU A 89 12.71 14.69 2.34
N THR A 90 12.61 14.75 3.67
CA THR A 90 11.33 14.90 4.37
C THR A 90 10.64 16.22 4.03
N SER A 91 11.37 17.33 3.90
CA SER A 91 10.76 18.61 3.51
C SER A 91 10.19 18.58 2.09
N LYS A 92 10.84 17.84 1.19
CA LYS A 92 10.41 17.68 -0.20
C LYS A 92 9.21 16.74 -0.34
N TYR A 93 9.10 15.75 0.54
CA TYR A 93 8.04 14.75 0.56
C TYR A 93 7.42 14.70 1.97
N PRO A 94 6.58 15.70 2.33
CA PRO A 94 6.13 15.92 3.70
C PRO A 94 5.21 14.83 4.27
N ASP A 95 4.68 13.96 3.39
CA ASP A 95 3.85 12.83 3.79
C ASP A 95 4.68 11.67 4.39
N ASN A 96 6.02 11.76 4.29
CA ASN A 96 6.95 10.72 4.69
C ASN A 96 8.05 11.27 5.62
N LEU A 97 8.47 10.45 6.57
CA LEU A 97 9.68 10.69 7.37
C LEU A 97 10.83 9.85 6.80
N TYR A 98 11.98 10.46 6.47
CA TYR A 98 13.14 9.73 5.95
C TYR A 98 14.26 9.72 6.97
N TYR A 99 14.93 8.58 7.12
CA TYR A 99 16.01 8.43 8.08
C TYR A 99 16.95 7.29 7.68
N ILE A 100 18.09 7.23 8.35
CA ILE A 100 19.13 6.26 8.08
C ILE A 100 19.74 5.75 9.39
N GLY A 101 20.01 4.45 9.46
CA GLY A 101 20.65 3.80 10.60
C GLY A 101 21.82 2.95 10.17
N TYR A 102 22.85 2.86 11.01
CA TYR A 102 24.06 2.09 10.76
C TYR A 102 24.24 0.98 11.80
N SER A 103 25.02 -0.03 11.42
CA SER A 103 25.35 -1.21 12.25
C SER A 103 26.06 -0.89 13.55
N ASN A 104 26.69 0.29 13.68
CA ASN A 104 27.29 0.77 14.92
C ASN A 104 26.32 1.61 15.78
N LYS A 105 25.03 1.57 15.48
CA LYS A 105 23.94 2.33 16.12
C LYS A 105 23.88 3.82 15.82
N ASP A 106 24.80 4.36 15.01
CA ASP A 106 24.63 5.71 14.47
C ASP A 106 23.31 5.77 13.70
N HIS A 107 22.58 6.86 13.88
CA HIS A 107 21.32 7.09 13.19
C HIS A 107 21.15 8.58 12.96
N TYR A 108 20.52 8.94 11.84
CA TYR A 108 20.27 10.31 11.47
C TYR A 108 18.84 10.46 11.00
N PHE A 109 18.13 11.38 11.66
CA PHE A 109 16.75 11.74 11.40
C PHE A 109 16.68 13.21 10.93
N PRO A 110 15.55 13.65 10.35
CA PRO A 110 15.32 15.05 10.01
C PRO A 110 15.39 15.94 11.25
N ILE A 111 15.86 17.19 11.09
CA ILE A 111 15.88 18.19 12.16
C ILE A 111 14.48 18.37 12.76
N GLY A 112 14.40 18.47 14.09
CA GLY A 112 13.15 18.67 14.81
C GLY A 112 12.47 17.39 15.31
N ASN A 113 13.06 16.21 15.04
CA ASN A 113 12.62 14.95 15.63
C ASN A 113 13.30 14.72 16.99
N ASP A 114 12.49 14.48 18.03
CA ASP A 114 12.97 14.14 19.37
C ASP A 114 13.32 12.65 19.45
N VAL A 115 14.51 12.30 18.98
CA VAL A 115 15.02 10.93 19.03
C VAL A 115 15.54 10.61 20.45
N PRO A 116 15.07 9.53 21.09
CA PRO A 116 15.58 9.12 22.39
C PRO A 116 17.10 8.89 22.38
N GLY A 117 17.80 9.31 23.44
CA GLY A 117 19.27 9.19 23.51
C GLY A 117 19.77 7.73 23.55
N ASP A 118 18.91 6.78 23.88
CA ASP A 118 19.17 5.33 23.88
C ASP A 118 18.59 4.62 22.64
N TYR A 119 18.17 5.38 21.61
CA TYR A 119 17.63 4.81 20.39
C TYR A 119 18.63 3.89 19.69
N ASP A 120 18.20 2.66 19.42
CA ASP A 120 18.98 1.65 18.71
C ASP A 120 18.30 1.27 17.39
N PRO A 121 18.77 1.77 16.23
CA PRO A 121 18.16 1.44 14.94
C PRO A 121 18.22 -0.06 14.66
N THR A 122 19.25 -0.77 15.14
CA THR A 122 19.48 -2.19 14.82
C THR A 122 18.47 -3.13 15.46
N SER A 123 17.72 -2.64 16.45
CA SER A 123 16.65 -3.37 17.13
C SER A 123 15.28 -3.19 16.48
N ARG A 124 15.16 -2.29 15.49
CA ARG A 124 13.86 -1.88 14.93
C ARG A 124 13.40 -2.84 13.82
N PRO A 125 12.07 -3.05 13.66
CA PRO A 125 11.53 -3.96 12.65
C PRO A 125 12.00 -3.65 11.23
N TRP A 126 12.04 -2.37 10.85
CA TRP A 126 12.50 -1.91 9.54
C TRP A 126 13.97 -2.25 9.29
N TYR A 127 14.83 -2.13 10.31
CA TYR A 127 16.25 -2.45 10.17
C TYR A 127 16.45 -3.96 10.05
N ILE A 128 15.84 -4.73 10.96
CA ILE A 128 15.99 -6.19 11.00
C ILE A 128 15.48 -6.80 9.69
N GLY A 129 14.31 -6.36 9.22
CA GLY A 129 13.71 -6.88 8.00
C GLY A 129 14.50 -6.50 6.75
N ALA A 130 14.94 -5.25 6.62
CA ALA A 130 15.79 -4.83 5.49
C ALA A 130 17.10 -5.62 5.44
N MET A 131 17.72 -5.90 6.58
CA MET A 131 18.97 -6.66 6.64
C MET A 131 18.81 -8.14 6.24
N ALA A 132 17.58 -8.65 6.16
CA ALA A 132 17.28 -10.04 5.78
C ALA A 132 17.03 -10.24 4.28
N THR A 133 17.09 -9.16 3.48
CA THR A 133 16.82 -9.18 2.03
C THR A 133 17.79 -8.27 1.28
N ASP A 134 18.05 -8.57 0.01
CA ASP A 134 18.81 -7.69 -0.89
C ASP A 134 17.91 -6.69 -1.63
N ASP A 135 16.59 -6.85 -1.52
CA ASP A 135 15.57 -5.95 -2.07
C ASP A 135 14.96 -5.08 -0.96
N PHE A 136 14.03 -4.19 -1.32
CA PHE A 136 13.26 -3.41 -0.36
C PHE A 136 12.46 -4.30 0.60
N TYR A 137 12.49 -3.95 1.87
CA TYR A 137 11.62 -4.51 2.90
C TYR A 137 10.52 -3.52 3.29
N ILE A 138 9.30 -4.01 3.42
CA ILE A 138 8.15 -3.25 3.91
C ILE A 138 7.69 -3.92 5.20
N THR A 139 7.62 -3.16 6.29
CA THR A 139 7.16 -3.69 7.58
C THR A 139 5.66 -3.97 7.57
N GLU A 140 5.21 -4.85 8.46
CA GLU A 140 3.83 -4.75 8.96
C GLU A 140 3.64 -3.42 9.73
N PRO A 141 2.39 -2.92 9.87
CA PRO A 141 2.07 -1.80 10.74
C PRO A 141 2.66 -1.94 12.15
N TYR A 142 3.35 -0.91 12.63
CA TYR A 142 3.85 -0.85 14.01
C TYR A 142 3.81 0.58 14.55
N ILE A 143 3.97 0.73 15.87
CA ILE A 143 4.04 2.04 16.51
C ILE A 143 5.47 2.57 16.39
N ASP A 144 5.62 3.69 15.70
CA ASP A 144 6.90 4.37 15.58
C ASP A 144 7.38 4.86 16.96
N ALA A 145 8.69 4.74 17.20
CA ALA A 145 9.29 5.05 18.50
C ALA A 145 9.51 6.55 18.73
N ILE A 146 9.47 7.36 17.68
CA ILE A 146 9.72 8.80 17.76
C ILE A 146 8.39 9.56 17.83
N THR A 147 7.50 9.27 16.89
CA THR A 147 6.20 9.95 16.75
C THR A 147 5.12 9.35 17.66
N GLY A 148 5.20 8.05 17.96
CA GLY A 148 4.14 7.32 18.66
C GLY A 148 2.95 6.98 17.77
N ASP A 149 3.02 7.29 16.48
CA ASP A 149 1.97 7.00 15.50
C ASP A 149 2.14 5.61 14.90
N MET A 150 1.06 5.09 14.31
CA MET A 150 1.10 3.84 13.56
C MET A 150 1.62 4.10 12.15
N VAL A 151 2.70 3.41 11.78
CA VAL A 151 3.36 3.58 10.49
C VAL A 151 3.61 2.22 9.81
N ILE A 152 3.81 2.27 8.50
CA ILE A 152 4.58 1.26 7.77
C ILE A 152 5.91 1.87 7.35
N THR A 153 6.98 1.07 7.32
CA THR A 153 8.29 1.53 6.88
C THR A 153 8.72 0.79 5.63
N ILE A 154 9.13 1.52 4.60
CA ILE A 154 9.89 0.97 3.47
C ILE A 154 11.36 1.19 3.74
N SER A 155 12.18 0.15 3.57
CA SER A 155 13.58 0.18 3.97
C SER A 155 14.47 -0.66 3.06
N LYS A 156 15.74 -0.28 2.93
CA LYS A 156 16.73 -0.98 2.10
C LYS A 156 18.10 -0.99 2.77
N GLN A 157 18.71 -2.16 2.84
CA GLN A 157 20.06 -2.32 3.36
C GLN A 157 21.11 -1.87 2.34
N PHE A 158 22.25 -1.42 2.84
CA PHE A 158 23.40 -1.04 2.04
C PHE A 158 24.70 -1.29 2.80
N THR A 159 25.81 -1.30 2.06
CA THR A 159 27.16 -1.40 2.62
C THR A 159 28.01 -0.27 2.05
N THR A 160 28.59 0.56 2.91
CA THR A 160 29.46 1.69 2.52
C THR A 160 30.76 1.19 1.87
N LYS A 161 31.52 2.10 1.23
CA LYS A 161 32.85 1.75 0.71
C LYS A 161 33.84 1.32 1.81
N SER A 162 33.60 1.75 3.04
CA SER A 162 34.32 1.35 4.24
C SER A 162 33.83 0.04 4.88
N TYR A 163 32.96 -0.71 4.19
CA TYR A 163 32.35 -1.97 4.65
C TYR A 163 31.43 -1.84 5.88
N LYS A 164 30.95 -0.63 6.18
CA LYS A 164 29.95 -0.39 7.22
C LYS A 164 28.56 -0.72 6.67
N LYS A 165 27.82 -1.60 7.35
CA LYS A 165 26.42 -1.88 6.98
C LYS A 165 25.49 -0.80 7.52
N GLY A 166 24.45 -0.48 6.76
CA GLY A 166 23.39 0.43 7.17
C GLY A 166 22.08 0.10 6.46
N VAL A 167 21.03 0.79 6.89
CA VAL A 167 19.68 0.72 6.33
C VAL A 167 19.16 2.15 6.20
N ILE A 168 18.71 2.50 5.00
CA ILE A 168 17.92 3.71 4.75
C ILE A 168 16.45 3.34 4.79
N ALA A 169 15.61 4.22 5.32
CA ALA A 169 14.21 3.95 5.55
C ALA A 169 13.33 5.19 5.38
N THR A 170 12.05 4.95 5.11
CA THR A 170 11.00 5.96 5.13
C THR A 170 9.75 5.45 5.82
N ASP A 171 9.21 6.22 6.76
CA ASP A 171 7.91 5.96 7.38
C ASP A 171 6.80 6.61 6.59
N ILE A 172 5.74 5.84 6.41
CA ILE A 172 4.45 6.27 5.89
C ILE A 172 3.44 6.11 7.02
N PHE A 173 2.83 7.22 7.42
CA PHE A 173 1.78 7.21 8.43
C PHE A 173 0.53 6.51 7.90
N ILE A 174 -0.07 5.62 8.69
CA ILE A 174 -1.28 4.91 8.24
C ILE A 174 -2.47 5.86 8.05
N THR A 175 -2.49 7.01 8.73
CA THR A 175 -3.50 8.05 8.50
C THR A 175 -3.46 8.65 7.10
N TYR A 176 -2.37 8.42 6.36
CA TYR A 176 -2.20 8.86 4.98
C TYR A 176 -2.69 7.83 3.94
N LEU A 177 -2.77 6.55 4.32
CA LEU A 177 -3.23 5.44 3.47
C LEU A 177 -4.76 5.30 3.51
#